data_AF-A0A6I2US97-F1
#
_entry.id   AF-A0A6I2US97-F1
#
_cell.length_a   1.000
_cell.length_b   1.000
_cell.length_c   1.000
_cell.angle_alpha   90.00
_cell.angle_beta   90.00
_cell.angle_gamma   90.00
#
_symmetry.space_group_name_H-M   'P 1'
#
loop_
_entity.id
_entity.type
_entity.pdbx_description
1 polymer ?
#
loop_
_entity_poly.entity_id
_entity_poly.type
_entity_poly.pdbx_seq_one_letter_code
_entity_poly.pdbx_strand_id
1 'polypeptide(L)'
;MTTAYAKIRDSRTTAVEYPDAPYINQGMFIDIFPLDTVSDGSRVQNEIFLMEKELWAIIVKADFVCNARENGYRPHIGMETLKRLLTLPREEQMRVFEAFCQEHYGKSDQVNFITDELCNMNNRVYRSWYDEIVWLPFEKIMLPAPKEYDKVLTGRYGEYQKYVRGAACHAGIEFSVDIPYQIYMANIVREQG
;
A
#
# COMPACT_ATOMS: atom_id res chain seq x y z
N MET A 1 -13.13 3.04 0.91
CA MET A 1 -12.02 2.32 1.57
C MET A 1 -10.75 3.03 1.15
N THR A 2 -10.17 3.86 2.01
CA THR A 2 -8.91 4.55 1.72
C THR A 2 -7.78 3.56 2.00
N THR A 3 -7.22 3.00 0.94
CA THR A 3 -6.07 2.10 0.94
C THR A 3 -4.81 2.92 0.69
N ALA A 4 -3.65 2.48 1.20
CA ALA A 4 -2.38 3.16 0.96
C ALA A 4 -1.81 2.96 -0.46
N TYR A 5 -2.60 2.35 -1.35
CA TYR A 5 -2.28 2.10 -2.75
C TYR A 5 -3.50 2.44 -3.61
N ALA A 6 -3.25 2.72 -4.88
CA ALA A 6 -4.30 2.96 -5.86
C ALA A 6 -4.50 1.73 -6.74
N LYS A 7 -5.73 1.53 -7.23
CA LYS A 7 -6.07 0.44 -8.16
C LYS A 7 -6.84 1.03 -9.35
N ILE A 8 -6.25 1.00 -10.54
CA ILE A 8 -6.93 1.37 -11.79
C ILE A 8 -7.65 0.15 -12.32
N ARG A 9 -8.91 0.31 -12.75
CA ARG A 9 -9.78 -0.82 -13.13
C ARG A 9 -10.48 -0.57 -14.46
N ASP A 10 -10.55 -1.59 -15.31
CA ASP A 10 -11.26 -1.55 -16.58
C ASP A 10 -12.69 -2.11 -16.44
N SER A 11 -13.68 -1.22 -16.45
CA SER A 11 -15.10 -1.58 -16.30
C SER A 11 -15.67 -2.47 -17.42
N ARG A 12 -14.94 -2.67 -18.51
CA ARG A 12 -15.35 -3.53 -19.63
C ARG A 12 -15.01 -5.02 -19.41
N THR A 13 -14.30 -5.32 -18.34
CA THR A 13 -13.77 -6.65 -18.02
C THR A 13 -14.29 -7.13 -16.66
N THR A 14 -13.91 -8.34 -16.25
CA THR A 14 -14.26 -8.98 -14.97
C THR A 14 -13.00 -9.43 -14.22
N ALA A 15 -12.95 -9.09 -12.93
CA ALA A 15 -12.04 -9.57 -11.91
C ALA A 15 -12.74 -9.45 -10.54
N VAL A 16 -13.72 -10.32 -10.27
CA VAL A 16 -14.55 -10.25 -9.05
C VAL A 16 -13.73 -10.68 -7.84
N GLU A 17 -13.22 -9.68 -7.11
CA GLU A 17 -12.45 -9.85 -5.88
C GLU A 17 -13.32 -9.71 -4.62
N TYR A 18 -14.35 -8.85 -4.67
CA TYR A 18 -15.24 -8.60 -3.53
C TYR A 18 -16.72 -8.73 -3.94
N PRO A 19 -17.26 -9.95 -4.07
CA PRO A 19 -18.65 -10.16 -4.47
C PRO A 19 -19.66 -9.44 -3.56
N ASP A 20 -19.32 -9.27 -2.27
CA ASP A 20 -20.16 -8.60 -1.28
C ASP A 20 -20.05 -7.05 -1.30
N ALA A 21 -19.22 -6.49 -2.17
CA ALA A 21 -19.03 -5.04 -2.30
C ALA A 21 -19.38 -4.55 -3.72
N PRO A 22 -20.67 -4.60 -4.12
CA PRO A 22 -21.12 -4.27 -5.48
C PRO A 22 -20.92 -2.79 -5.87
N TYR A 23 -20.68 -1.92 -4.89
CA TYR A 23 -20.35 -0.51 -5.09
C TYR A 23 -18.88 -0.28 -5.49
N ILE A 24 -18.03 -1.31 -5.42
CA ILE A 24 -16.65 -1.27 -5.91
C ILE A 24 -16.64 -1.79 -7.35
N ASN A 25 -15.89 -1.14 -8.24
CA ASN A 25 -15.66 -1.67 -9.57
C ASN A 25 -14.86 -2.97 -9.48
N GLN A 26 -15.35 -4.04 -10.10
CA GLN A 26 -14.76 -5.39 -10.08
C GLN A 26 -14.20 -5.78 -11.47
N GLY A 27 -13.77 -4.80 -12.26
CA GLY A 27 -13.06 -5.05 -13.51
C GLY A 27 -11.60 -5.44 -13.29
N MET A 28 -10.97 -6.03 -14.30
CA MET A 28 -9.52 -6.28 -14.31
C MET A 28 -8.76 -5.00 -13.99
N PHE A 29 -7.64 -5.17 -13.29
CA PHE A 29 -7.01 -4.04 -12.61
C PHE A 29 -5.49 -4.05 -12.66
N ILE A 30 -4.94 -2.86 -12.45
CA ILE A 30 -3.53 -2.62 -12.19
C ILE A 30 -3.43 -1.97 -10.81
N ASP A 31 -2.72 -2.63 -9.90
CA ASP A 31 -2.35 -2.05 -8.62
C ASP A 31 -1.12 -1.15 -8.76
N ILE A 32 -1.19 0.02 -8.14
CA ILE A 32 -0.15 1.03 -8.14
C ILE A 32 0.33 1.22 -6.70
N PHE A 33 1.56 0.80 -6.46
CA PHE A 33 2.26 0.91 -5.17
C PHE A 33 3.31 2.02 -5.26
N PRO A 34 2.97 3.28 -4.91
CA PRO A 34 3.96 4.35 -4.87
C PRO A 34 5.01 4.07 -3.79
N LEU A 35 6.27 4.35 -4.10
CA LEU A 35 7.34 4.30 -3.11
C LEU A 35 7.43 5.65 -2.41
N ASP A 36 7.38 5.60 -1.08
CA ASP A 36 7.53 6.77 -0.23
C ASP A 36 8.92 6.80 0.40
N THR A 37 9.28 7.97 0.91
CA THR A 37 10.50 8.19 1.68
C THR A 37 10.37 7.47 3.01
N VAL A 38 11.39 6.68 3.37
CA VAL A 38 11.39 5.94 4.64
C VAL A 38 12.68 6.15 5.39
N SER A 39 12.71 5.72 6.66
CA SER A 39 13.86 5.95 7.52
C SER A 39 15.13 5.27 7.00
N ASP A 40 16.21 6.04 6.95
CA ASP A 40 17.59 5.58 6.72
C ASP A 40 18.27 5.12 8.02
N GLY A 41 17.55 5.12 9.14
CA GLY A 41 18.09 4.79 10.46
C GLY A 41 18.71 5.97 11.21
N SER A 42 18.78 7.16 10.60
CA SER A 42 19.19 8.38 11.30
C SER A 42 18.18 8.75 12.40
N ARG A 43 18.64 9.48 13.42
CA ARG A 43 17.79 9.86 14.55
C ARG A 43 16.54 10.62 14.11
N VAL A 44 16.71 11.60 13.22
CA VAL A 44 15.61 12.45 12.72
C VAL A 44 14.62 11.62 11.92
N GLN A 45 15.08 10.75 11.04
CA GLN A 45 14.20 9.90 10.24
C GLN A 45 13.48 8.84 11.08
N ASN A 46 14.12 8.32 12.13
CA ASN A 46 13.45 7.41 13.07
C ASN A 46 12.35 8.12 13.86
N GLU A 47 12.54 9.38 14.25
CA GLU A 47 11.49 10.17 14.92
C GLU A 47 10.29 10.38 13.98
N ILE A 48 10.54 10.70 12.70
CA ILE A 48 9.50 10.82 11.66
C ILE A 48 8.76 9.49 11.50
N PHE A 49 9.48 8.38 11.33
CA PHE A 49 8.89 7.05 11.20
C PHE A 49 7.99 6.67 12.38
N LEU A 50 8.37 7.01 13.61
CA LEU A 50 7.55 6.75 14.79
C LEU A 50 6.25 7.56 14.76
N MET A 51 6.30 8.81 14.29
CA MET A 51 5.10 9.62 14.06
C MET A 51 4.22 9.04 12.95
N GLU A 52 4.79 8.65 11.81
CA GLU A 52 4.05 7.99 10.72
C GLU A 52 3.34 6.72 11.20
N LYS A 53 4.02 5.92 12.02
CA LYS A 53 3.48 4.70 12.61
C LYS A 53 2.34 4.96 13.58
N GLU A 54 2.42 6.03 14.37
CA GLU A 54 1.33 6.45 15.25
C GLU A 54 0.12 6.96 14.45
N LEU A 55 0.35 7.81 13.43
CA LEU A 55 -0.71 8.31 12.55
C LEU A 55 -1.42 7.15 11.83
N TRP A 56 -0.66 6.19 11.31
CA TRP A 56 -1.22 4.99 10.69
C TRP A 56 -1.98 4.13 11.69
N ALA A 57 -1.44 3.92 12.89
CA ALA A 57 -2.11 3.15 13.94
C ALA A 57 -3.45 3.77 14.35
N ILE A 58 -3.59 5.10 14.34
CA ILE A 58 -4.87 5.77 14.58
C ILE A 58 -5.89 5.38 13.50
N ILE A 59 -5.47 5.34 12.23
CA ILE A 59 -6.34 5.03 11.09
C ILE A 59 -6.79 3.56 11.10
N VAL A 60 -5.89 2.63 11.41
CA VAL A 60 -6.15 1.18 11.26
C VAL A 60 -6.48 0.45 12.57
N LYS A 61 -6.13 1.03 13.73
CA LYS A 61 -6.19 0.38 15.05
C LYS A 61 -6.53 1.39 16.16
N ALA A 62 -7.52 2.26 15.94
CA ALA A 62 -7.92 3.32 16.88
C ALA A 62 -8.13 2.81 18.33
N ASP A 63 -8.80 1.67 18.51
CA ASP A 63 -9.05 1.08 19.83
C ASP A 63 -7.78 0.71 20.58
N PHE A 64 -6.79 0.14 19.87
CA PHE A 64 -5.49 -0.20 20.44
C PHE A 64 -4.75 1.06 20.90
N VAL A 65 -4.81 2.14 20.10
CA VAL A 65 -4.20 3.42 20.45
C VAL A 65 -4.86 4.04 21.68
N CYS A 66 -6.20 3.97 21.78
CA CYS A 66 -6.94 4.42 22.96
C CYS A 66 -6.52 3.65 24.23
N ASN A 67 -6.43 2.33 24.15
CA ASN A 67 -6.01 1.49 25.25
C ASN A 67 -4.55 1.73 25.66
N ALA A 68 -3.63 1.84 24.71
CA ALA A 68 -2.22 2.14 24.99
C ALA A 68 -2.07 3.48 25.72
N ARG A 69 -2.85 4.49 25.29
CA ARG A 69 -2.91 5.81 25.96
C ARG A 69 -3.40 5.70 27.40
N GLU A 70 -4.46 4.94 27.66
CA GLU A 70 -4.98 4.72 29.02
C GLU A 70 -3.97 4.02 29.93
N ASN A 71 -3.08 3.22 29.35
CA ASN A 71 -1.96 2.57 30.04
C ASN A 71 -0.68 3.44 30.12
N GLY A 72 -0.77 4.74 29.85
CA GLY A 72 0.32 5.70 30.07
C GLY A 72 1.31 5.86 28.91
N TYR A 73 1.01 5.31 27.72
CA TYR A 73 1.81 5.55 26.52
C TYR A 73 1.81 7.03 26.14
N ARG A 74 3.00 7.55 25.79
CA ARG A 74 3.19 8.94 25.33
C ARG A 74 3.53 8.94 23.83
N PRO A 75 2.65 9.49 22.97
CA PRO A 75 2.88 9.50 21.53
C PRO A 75 3.90 10.55 21.11
N HIS A 76 4.68 10.26 20.06
CA HIS A 76 5.60 11.17 19.38
C HIS A 76 4.87 12.33 18.69
N ILE A 77 3.67 12.10 18.16
CA ILE A 77 2.83 13.17 17.56
C ILE A 77 2.28 14.17 18.59
N GLY A 78 2.47 13.90 19.88
CA GLY A 78 1.93 14.70 20.98
C GLY A 78 0.49 14.35 21.35
N MET A 79 0.18 14.52 22.64
CA MET A 79 -1.09 14.07 23.21
C MET A 79 -2.31 14.84 22.68
N GLU A 80 -2.17 16.15 22.46
CA GLU A 80 -3.26 16.99 21.94
C GLU A 80 -3.59 16.64 20.48
N THR A 81 -2.55 16.41 19.66
CA THR A 81 -2.71 15.92 18.28
C THR A 81 -3.42 14.58 18.26
N LEU A 82 -2.98 13.63 19.10
CA LEU A 82 -3.61 12.32 19.22
C LEU A 82 -5.11 12.44 19.55
N LYS A 83 -5.47 13.22 20.58
CA LYS A 83 -6.87 13.43 20.97
C LYS A 83 -7.71 13.99 19.82
N ARG A 84 -7.19 15.00 19.12
CA ARG A 84 -7.87 15.63 17.98
C ARG A 84 -8.07 14.63 16.84
N LEU A 85 -7.06 13.83 16.49
CA LEU A 85 -7.18 12.87 15.38
C LEU A 85 -8.20 11.78 15.67
N LEU A 86 -8.30 11.32 16.92
CA LEU A 86 -9.29 10.32 17.34
C LEU A 86 -10.75 10.79 17.21
N THR A 87 -11.01 12.11 17.12
CA THR A 87 -12.36 12.64 16.90
C THR A 87 -12.70 12.88 15.43
N LEU A 88 -11.72 12.79 14.53
CA LEU A 88 -11.92 13.00 13.11
C LEU A 88 -12.43 11.74 12.41
N PRO A 89 -13.22 11.88 11.32
CA PRO A 89 -13.54 10.74 10.47
C PRO A 89 -12.28 10.20 9.80
N ARG A 90 -12.28 8.90 9.49
CA ARG A 90 -11.13 8.18 8.90
C ARG A 90 -10.54 8.86 7.67
N GLU A 91 -11.37 9.49 6.83
CA GLU A 91 -10.91 10.20 5.64
C GLU A 91 -10.01 11.41 5.99
N GLU A 92 -10.38 12.18 7.02
CA GLU A 92 -9.56 13.30 7.48
C GLU A 92 -8.29 12.82 8.20
N GLN A 93 -8.37 11.72 8.95
CA GLN A 93 -7.19 11.07 9.52
C GLN A 93 -6.20 10.67 8.41
N MET A 94 -6.70 10.10 7.31
CA MET A 94 -5.89 9.75 6.15
C MET A 94 -5.26 10.99 5.50
N ARG A 95 -6.02 12.08 5.32
CA ARG A 95 -5.45 13.32 4.78
C ARG A 95 -4.33 13.89 5.64
N VAL A 96 -4.45 13.80 6.97
CA VAL A 96 -3.36 14.21 7.87
C VAL A 96 -2.14 13.31 7.71
N PHE A 97 -2.33 11.99 7.61
CA PHE A 97 -1.24 11.05 7.34
C PHE A 97 -0.55 11.34 6.00
N GLU A 98 -1.30 11.51 4.92
CA GLU A 98 -0.77 11.83 3.59
C GLU A 98 -0.01 13.16 3.58
N ALA A 99 -0.56 14.20 4.22
CA ALA A 99 0.10 15.50 4.33
C ALA A 99 1.42 15.40 5.12
N PHE A 100 1.46 14.59 6.18
CA PHE A 100 2.67 14.36 6.95
C PHE A 100 3.74 13.64 6.11
N CYS A 101 3.40 12.53 5.44
CA CYS A 101 4.32 11.84 4.54
C CYS A 101 4.83 12.78 3.43
N GLN A 102 3.95 13.60 2.86
CA GLN A 102 4.33 14.60 1.84
C GLN A 102 5.30 15.66 2.38
N GLU A 103 5.10 16.18 3.59
CA GLU A 103 6.01 17.16 4.21
C GLU A 103 7.41 16.57 4.45
N HIS A 104 7.50 15.26 4.65
CA HIS A 104 8.74 14.55 4.91
C HIS A 104 9.33 13.83 3.68
N TYR A 105 8.68 13.96 2.52
CA TYR A 105 9.15 13.39 1.27
C TYR A 105 10.52 13.92 0.85
N GLY A 106 11.41 13.04 0.38
CA GLY A 106 12.73 13.38 -0.13
C GLY A 106 13.78 13.67 0.95
N LYS A 107 13.45 13.52 2.25
CA LYS A 107 14.40 13.75 3.36
C LYS A 107 15.31 12.56 3.67
N SER A 108 15.20 11.47 2.91
CA SER A 108 16.00 10.24 3.00
C SER A 108 16.20 9.66 1.60
N ASP A 109 17.36 9.01 1.42
CA ASP A 109 17.69 8.26 0.19
C ASP A 109 17.09 6.86 0.17
N GLN A 110 16.49 6.41 1.28
CA GLN A 110 15.76 5.14 1.34
C GLN A 110 14.29 5.35 0.98
N VAL A 111 13.77 4.44 0.16
CA VAL A 111 12.37 4.37 -0.21
C VAL A 111 11.80 2.97 0.01
N ASN A 112 10.52 2.89 0.33
CA ASN A 112 9.77 1.64 0.42
C ASN A 112 8.28 1.92 0.18
N PHE A 113 7.48 0.87 0.05
CA PHE A 113 6.03 1.02 0.17
C PHE A 113 5.70 1.35 1.63
N ILE A 114 5.08 2.51 1.89
CA ILE A 114 4.97 3.04 3.25
C ILE A 114 4.28 2.07 4.22
N THR A 115 3.25 1.34 3.78
CA THR A 115 2.60 0.37 4.69
C THR A 115 3.42 -0.89 4.93
N ASP A 116 4.29 -1.30 4.00
CA ASP A 116 5.25 -2.38 4.24
C ASP A 116 6.20 -1.95 5.37
N GLU A 117 6.74 -0.73 5.26
CA GLU A 117 7.63 -0.12 6.25
C GLU A 117 6.98 -0.02 7.65
N LEU A 118 5.75 0.48 7.72
CA LEU A 118 5.00 0.62 8.96
C LEU A 118 4.62 -0.73 9.60
N CYS A 119 4.49 -1.77 8.78
CA CYS A 119 4.31 -3.16 9.22
C CYS A 119 5.64 -3.87 9.54
N ASN A 120 6.77 -3.15 9.51
CA ASN A 120 8.13 -3.65 9.76
C ASN A 120 8.58 -4.71 8.74
N MET A 121 8.08 -4.62 7.51
CA MET A 121 8.65 -5.37 6.39
C MET A 121 9.90 -4.64 5.91
N ASN A 122 11.06 -5.27 6.09
CA ASN A 122 12.35 -4.64 5.83
C ASN A 122 12.83 -4.91 4.40
N ASN A 123 12.22 -4.23 3.44
CA ASN A 123 12.50 -4.30 2.00
C ASN A 123 12.85 -2.93 1.42
N ARG A 124 13.49 -2.08 2.24
CA ARG A 124 13.95 -0.74 1.85
C ARG A 124 14.96 -0.83 0.71
N VAL A 125 14.89 0.13 -0.19
CA VAL A 125 15.81 0.24 -1.34
C VAL A 125 16.25 1.69 -1.52
N TYR A 126 17.38 1.91 -2.19
CA TYR A 126 17.83 3.27 -2.47
C TYR A 126 17.00 3.90 -3.59
N ARG A 127 16.63 5.16 -3.40
CA ARG A 127 15.94 5.99 -4.40
C ARG A 127 16.68 6.00 -5.74
N SER A 128 18.00 6.15 -5.69
CA SER A 128 18.84 6.27 -6.88
C SER A 128 18.82 5.02 -7.78
N TRP A 129 18.38 3.87 -7.28
CA TRP A 129 18.20 2.67 -8.10
C TRP A 129 17.09 2.84 -9.15
N TYR A 130 16.24 3.86 -9.01
CA TYR A 130 15.14 4.21 -9.92
C TYR A 130 15.46 5.39 -10.85
N ASP A 131 16.65 6.00 -10.79
CA ASP A 131 16.99 7.22 -11.55
C ASP A 131 17.03 6.99 -13.07
N GLU A 132 17.46 5.80 -13.48
CA GLU A 132 17.53 5.40 -14.89
C GLU A 132 16.57 4.25 -15.19
N ILE A 133 15.98 4.28 -16.38
CA ILE A 133 15.05 3.24 -16.87
C ILE A 133 15.71 2.48 -18.02
N VAL A 134 15.52 1.16 -18.03
CA VAL A 134 15.80 0.27 -19.16
C VAL A 134 14.51 -0.38 -19.65
N TRP A 135 14.42 -0.64 -20.95
CA TRP A 135 13.29 -1.35 -21.54
C TRP A 135 13.60 -2.83 -21.64
N LEU A 136 12.82 -3.66 -20.96
CA LEU A 136 13.00 -5.11 -20.94
C LEU A 136 11.85 -5.82 -21.67
N PRO A 137 12.14 -6.90 -22.41
CA PRO A 137 11.09 -7.74 -22.97
C PRO A 137 10.36 -8.49 -21.83
N PHE A 138 9.04 -8.40 -21.82
CA PHE A 138 8.18 -9.16 -20.92
C PHE A 138 6.98 -9.69 -21.71
N GLU A 139 6.91 -11.01 -21.84
CA GLU A 139 5.93 -11.67 -22.72
C GLU A 139 5.97 -11.08 -24.14
N LYS A 140 4.87 -10.45 -24.59
CA LYS A 140 4.70 -9.87 -25.93
C LYS A 140 4.92 -8.36 -25.97
N ILE A 141 5.32 -7.74 -24.85
CA ILE A 141 5.45 -6.29 -24.73
C ILE A 141 6.84 -5.91 -24.17
N MET A 142 7.18 -4.62 -24.30
CA MET A 142 8.34 -4.04 -23.63
C MET A 142 7.84 -3.28 -22.41
N LEU A 143 8.48 -3.50 -21.25
CA LEU A 143 8.16 -2.79 -20.02
C LEU A 143 9.36 -1.96 -19.55
N PRO A 144 9.12 -0.73 -19.05
CA PRO A 144 10.17 0.04 -18.38
C PRO A 144 10.45 -0.59 -17.01
N ALA A 145 11.73 -0.78 -16.70
CA ALA A 145 12.21 -1.23 -15.40
C ALA A 145 13.35 -0.32 -14.92
N PRO A 146 13.58 -0.20 -13.60
CA PRO A 146 14.76 0.49 -13.10
C PRO A 146 16.03 -0.19 -13.65
N LYS A 147 17.02 0.58 -14.10
CA LYS A 147 18.31 0.04 -14.60
C LYS A 147 18.98 -0.88 -13.57
N GLU A 148 18.83 -0.54 -12.30
CA GLU A 148 19.35 -1.29 -11.16
C GLU A 148 18.34 -2.34 -10.63
N TYR A 149 17.47 -2.89 -11.50
CA TYR A 149 16.42 -3.85 -11.11
C TYR A 149 16.96 -5.05 -10.33
N ASP A 150 18.18 -5.51 -10.60
CA ASP A 150 18.80 -6.63 -9.89
C ASP A 150 19.00 -6.33 -8.39
N LYS A 151 19.41 -5.09 -8.05
CA LYS A 151 19.55 -4.63 -6.66
C LYS A 151 18.19 -4.52 -5.98
N VAL A 152 17.19 -3.98 -6.68
CA VAL A 152 15.81 -3.87 -6.17
C VAL A 152 15.22 -5.25 -5.87
N LEU A 153 15.32 -6.19 -6.82
CA LEU A 153 14.78 -7.54 -6.67
C LEU A 153 15.53 -8.34 -5.60
N THR A 154 16.86 -8.22 -5.54
CA THR A 154 17.67 -8.85 -4.50
C THR A 154 17.34 -8.29 -3.11
N GLY A 155 17.16 -6.98 -2.98
CA GLY A 155 16.75 -6.35 -1.72
C GLY A 155 15.37 -6.80 -1.24
N ARG A 156 14.41 -7.01 -2.17
CA ARG A 156 13.02 -7.36 -1.83
C ARG A 156 12.79 -8.85 -1.64
N TYR A 157 13.50 -9.70 -2.38
CA TYR A 157 13.23 -11.14 -2.45
C TYR A 157 14.44 -12.03 -2.10
N GLY A 158 15.63 -11.46 -1.86
CA GLY A 158 16.84 -12.23 -1.63
C GLY A 158 17.33 -12.92 -2.91
N GLU A 159 17.49 -14.24 -2.89
CA GLU A 159 17.88 -15.04 -4.06
C GLU A 159 16.73 -15.18 -5.07
N TYR A 160 16.27 -14.06 -5.63
CA TYR A 160 15.03 -13.96 -6.40
C TYR A 160 15.01 -14.83 -7.68
N GLN A 161 16.17 -15.26 -8.18
CA GLN A 161 16.29 -16.17 -9.32
C GLN A 161 16.00 -17.64 -8.97
N LYS A 162 15.91 -17.99 -7.69
CA LYS A 162 15.46 -19.31 -7.25
C LYS A 162 13.94 -19.31 -7.10
N TYR A 163 13.26 -19.89 -8.08
CA TYR A 163 11.80 -19.97 -8.07
C TYR A 163 11.28 -20.84 -6.92
N VAL A 164 10.40 -20.26 -6.11
CA VAL A 164 9.67 -20.97 -5.05
C VAL A 164 8.18 -20.94 -5.38
N ARG A 165 7.46 -22.04 -5.10
CA ARG A 165 6.00 -22.05 -5.19
C ARG A 165 5.44 -21.30 -3.99
N GLY A 166 5.03 -20.05 -4.20
CA GLY A 166 4.33 -19.22 -3.21
C GLY A 166 2.82 -19.44 -3.21
N ALA A 167 2.14 -18.82 -2.25
CA ALA A 167 0.69 -18.67 -2.26
C ALA A 167 0.30 -17.42 -3.08
N ALA A 168 -0.93 -17.41 -3.64
CA ALA A 168 -1.46 -16.23 -4.32
C ALA A 168 -2.07 -15.25 -3.30
N CYS A 169 -1.71 -13.96 -3.38
CA CYS A 169 -2.36 -12.91 -2.59
C CYS A 169 -3.82 -12.66 -3.04
N HIS A 170 -4.15 -13.05 -4.26
CA HIS A 170 -5.46 -12.87 -4.90
C HIS A 170 -5.99 -14.21 -5.41
N ALA A 171 -6.30 -15.12 -4.49
CA ALA A 171 -6.94 -16.40 -4.83
C ALA A 171 -8.47 -16.25 -4.93
N GLY A 172 -9.11 -17.06 -5.78
CA GLY A 172 -10.58 -17.12 -5.88
C GLY A 172 -11.22 -15.94 -6.63
N ILE A 173 -10.46 -15.21 -7.44
CA ILE A 173 -11.01 -14.17 -8.31
C ILE A 173 -11.54 -14.79 -9.60
N GLU A 174 -12.78 -14.46 -9.94
CA GLU A 174 -13.36 -14.78 -11.25
C GLU A 174 -12.92 -13.75 -12.30
N PHE A 175 -12.33 -14.21 -13.40
CA PHE A 175 -11.77 -13.35 -14.45
C PHE A 175 -12.46 -13.50 -15.80
N SER A 176 -12.63 -12.39 -16.52
CA SER A 176 -12.97 -12.37 -17.94
C SER A 176 -12.44 -11.11 -18.61
N VAL A 177 -11.80 -11.26 -19.76
CA VAL A 177 -11.34 -10.13 -20.58
C VAL A 177 -12.44 -9.58 -21.50
N ASP A 178 -13.50 -10.35 -21.73
CA ASP A 178 -14.52 -10.05 -22.73
C ASP A 178 -15.85 -9.62 -22.12
N ILE A 179 -16.08 -9.95 -20.86
CA ILE A 179 -17.35 -9.75 -20.19
C ILE A 179 -17.18 -8.68 -19.11
N PRO A 180 -17.99 -7.62 -19.10
CA PRO A 180 -18.05 -6.64 -18.01
C PRO A 180 -18.51 -7.27 -16.70
N TYR A 181 -17.86 -6.91 -15.59
CA TYR A 181 -18.13 -7.48 -14.26
C TYR A 181 -19.58 -7.33 -13.80
N GLN A 182 -20.29 -6.29 -14.26
CA GLN A 182 -21.68 -6.04 -13.89
C GLN A 182 -22.61 -7.18 -14.32
N ILE A 183 -22.28 -7.87 -15.42
CA ILE A 183 -23.06 -9.02 -15.89
C ILE A 183 -22.92 -10.19 -14.91
N TYR A 184 -21.70 -10.47 -14.45
CA TYR A 184 -21.44 -11.49 -13.44
C TYR A 184 -22.09 -11.16 -12.09
N MET A 185 -21.92 -9.93 -11.61
CA MET A 185 -22.50 -9.48 -10.34
C MET A 185 -24.03 -9.56 -10.35
N ALA A 186 -24.68 -9.26 -11.48
CA ALA A 186 -26.13 -9.37 -11.60
C ALA A 186 -26.63 -10.83 -11.48
N ASN A 187 -25.85 -11.81 -11.91
CA ASN A 187 -26.19 -13.23 -11.77
C ASN A 187 -26.00 -13.71 -10.32
N ILE A 188 -24.92 -13.28 -9.66
CA ILE A 188 -24.67 -13.60 -8.24
C ILE A 188 -25.83 -13.10 -7.35
N VAL A 189 -26.32 -11.88 -7.59
CA VAL A 189 -27.46 -11.32 -6.83
C VAL A 189 -28.75 -12.11 -7.04
N ARG A 190 -28.97 -12.69 -8.23
CA ARG A 190 -30.17 -13.49 -8.54
C ARG A 190 -30.16 -14.88 -7.90
N GLU A 191 -29.00 -15.44 -7.63
CA GLU A 191 -28.86 -16.77 -6.98
C GLU A 191 -29.00 -16.69 -5.45
N GLN A 192 -28.88 -15.49 -4.88
CA GLN A 192 -28.95 -15.24 -3.44
C GLN A 192 -30.29 -14.63 -2.95
N GLY A 193 -31.21 -14.32 -3.86
CA GLY A 193 -32.54 -13.76 -3.56
C GLY A 193 -33.67 -14.74 -3.84
#